data_AF-A0A497JRB7-F1
#
_entry.id   AF-A0A497JRB7-F1
#
_cell.length_a   1.000
_cell.length_b   1.000
_cell.length_c   1.000
_cell.angle_alpha   90.00
_cell.angle_beta   90.00
_cell.angle_gamma   90.00
#
_symmetry.space_group_name_H-M   'P 1'
#
loop_
_entity.id
_entity.type
_entity.pdbx_description
1 polymer ?
#
loop_
_entity_poly.entity_id
_entity_poly.type
_entity_poly.pdbx_seq_one_letter_code
_entity_poly.pdbx_strand_id
1 'polypeptide(L)'
;MALLIRNGIVYDPLNGVDGEVMDILVEDGKIVEEIDERKAKVIDASGMVVMPGGIDIHCHIAGAEVNAGRLLRPEDHRRDFEVKTAITRSGVGHSVPSTFTTGYRYARMGYTTICNPSMPPLESRHTHEELNDTPMVDKATFPLLGDWWFVLEYIQRGAIDECASHVAWMIQSTKGYAIKIVNPGGVEAWGFGRNVRDLDDPVPNFGVTPREIVRSLCIVNRTLHLPHTIHVHTNLLGQPGNYATTIETMRCVEDLSVEGRPSIHITHCLFSAFKGSGWHDMRSGAEEIAKYVNSHSHVTMDVGQIVFTDTTTMTADGPWQYTLYEISGNKWVNHDVEVETGSGIVPFRYRRKSYVHAVMWSIGLELALLIDDPWRVYLTTDHPNGAPFTT
;
A
#
# COMPACT_ATOMS: atom_id res chain seq x y z
N MET A 1 -31.58 -10.98 5.48
CA MET A 1 -32.21 -9.68 5.14
C MET A 1 -32.19 -9.55 3.63
N ALA A 2 -33.33 -9.19 3.01
CA ALA A 2 -33.44 -8.99 1.56
C ALA A 2 -33.46 -7.48 1.22
N LEU A 3 -32.69 -7.07 0.22
CA LEU A 3 -32.64 -5.71 -0.34
C LEU A 3 -32.87 -5.75 -1.84
N LEU A 4 -33.57 -4.75 -2.35
CA LEU A 4 -33.74 -4.48 -3.77
C LEU A 4 -33.23 -3.06 -4.06
N ILE A 5 -32.09 -2.94 -4.74
CA ILE A 5 -31.58 -1.65 -5.22
C ILE A 5 -32.12 -1.47 -6.64
N ARG A 6 -33.04 -0.53 -6.83
CA ARG A 6 -33.82 -0.40 -8.06
C ARG A 6 -33.34 0.78 -8.93
N ASN A 7 -33.34 0.60 -10.25
CA ASN A 7 -33.05 1.61 -11.27
C ASN A 7 -31.66 2.28 -11.17
N GLY A 8 -30.65 1.58 -10.65
CA GLY A 8 -29.29 2.11 -10.57
C GLY A 8 -28.59 2.13 -11.92
N ILE A 9 -27.74 3.13 -12.17
CA ILE A 9 -26.80 3.15 -13.31
C ILE A 9 -25.57 2.33 -12.88
N VAL A 10 -25.52 1.06 -13.27
CA VAL A 10 -24.55 0.09 -12.74
C VAL A 10 -23.25 0.13 -13.54
N TYR A 11 -22.12 0.16 -12.82
CA TYR A 11 -20.79 -0.06 -13.39
C TYR A 11 -20.17 -1.28 -12.71
N ASP A 12 -20.01 -2.36 -13.46
CA ASP A 12 -19.32 -3.58 -13.05
C ASP A 12 -18.37 -4.04 -14.17
N PRO A 13 -17.14 -3.50 -14.19
CA PRO A 13 -16.19 -3.77 -15.26
C PRO A 13 -15.77 -5.25 -15.36
N LEU A 14 -15.85 -6.04 -14.28
CA LEU A 14 -15.53 -7.47 -14.32
C LEU A 14 -16.60 -8.27 -15.09
N ASN A 15 -17.85 -7.83 -15.00
CA ASN A 15 -18.98 -8.45 -15.70
C ASN A 15 -19.34 -7.72 -17.00
N GLY A 16 -18.57 -6.69 -17.40
CA GLY A 16 -18.79 -5.94 -18.63
C GLY A 16 -20.01 -5.02 -18.63
N VAL A 17 -20.47 -4.60 -17.45
CA VAL A 17 -21.61 -3.68 -17.27
C VAL A 17 -21.06 -2.24 -17.23
N ASP A 18 -21.44 -1.42 -18.20
CA ASP A 18 -20.92 -0.06 -18.44
C ASP A 18 -22.05 0.98 -18.49
N GLY A 19 -22.67 1.21 -17.32
CA GLY A 19 -23.69 2.23 -17.14
C GLY A 19 -25.10 1.80 -17.55
N GLU A 20 -25.38 0.50 -17.67
CA GLU A 20 -26.75 0.03 -17.85
C GLU A 20 -27.61 0.34 -16.62
N VAL A 21 -28.88 0.70 -16.86
CA VAL A 21 -29.87 0.86 -15.79
C VAL A 21 -30.44 -0.51 -15.43
N MET A 22 -30.15 -1.00 -14.22
CA MET A 22 -30.60 -2.30 -13.76
C MET A 22 -30.81 -2.37 -12.24
N ASP A 23 -31.50 -3.42 -11.80
CA ASP A 23 -31.75 -3.69 -10.40
C ASP A 23 -30.67 -4.64 -9.84
N ILE A 24 -30.24 -4.39 -8.60
CA ILE A 24 -29.33 -5.27 -7.86
C ILE A 24 -30.09 -5.89 -6.68
N LEU A 25 -30.10 -7.22 -6.65
CA LEU A 25 -30.81 -8.00 -5.64
C LEU A 25 -29.81 -8.53 -4.62
N VAL A 26 -30.10 -8.36 -3.33
CA VAL A 26 -29.24 -8.85 -2.25
C VAL A 26 -30.07 -9.63 -1.25
N GLU A 27 -29.64 -10.84 -0.92
CA GLU A 27 -30.21 -11.66 0.15
C GLU A 27 -29.11 -12.23 1.03
N ASP A 28 -29.26 -12.06 2.35
CA ASP A 28 -28.36 -12.61 3.38
C ASP A 28 -26.86 -12.28 3.15
N GLY A 29 -26.61 -11.05 2.68
CA GLY A 29 -25.26 -10.52 2.47
C GLY A 29 -24.62 -10.92 1.15
N LYS A 30 -25.38 -11.53 0.23
CA LYS A 30 -24.89 -11.92 -1.11
C LYS A 30 -25.76 -11.32 -2.20
N ILE A 31 -25.15 -11.01 -3.34
CA ILE A 31 -25.87 -10.69 -4.57
C ILE A 31 -26.50 -11.99 -5.11
N VAL A 32 -27.78 -11.93 -5.50
CA VAL A 32 -28.57 -13.10 -5.94
C VAL A 32 -29.32 -12.81 -7.24
N GLU A 33 -29.73 -13.85 -7.96
CA GLU A 33 -30.48 -13.73 -9.22
C GLU A 33 -31.97 -13.48 -9.02
N GLU A 34 -32.54 -13.92 -7.89
CA GLU A 34 -33.96 -13.81 -7.59
C GLU A 34 -34.17 -13.48 -6.11
N ILE A 35 -35.21 -12.70 -5.79
CA ILE A 35 -35.64 -12.39 -4.42
C ILE A 35 -37.17 -12.34 -4.32
N ASP A 36 -37.69 -12.57 -3.11
CA ASP A 36 -39.07 -12.25 -2.79
C ASP A 36 -39.22 -10.73 -2.56
N GLU A 37 -39.57 -9.99 -3.61
CA GLU A 37 -39.74 -8.53 -3.57
C GLU A 37 -40.66 -8.05 -2.43
N ARG A 38 -41.63 -8.87 -2.01
CA ARG A 38 -42.56 -8.50 -0.92
C ARG A 38 -41.86 -8.42 0.44
N LYS A 39 -40.72 -9.10 0.59
CA LYS A 39 -39.88 -9.12 1.79
C LYS A 39 -38.65 -8.22 1.66
N ALA A 40 -38.36 -7.75 0.45
CA ALA A 40 -37.20 -6.92 0.17
C ALA A 40 -37.44 -5.48 0.62
N LYS A 41 -36.47 -4.90 1.33
CA LYS A 41 -36.42 -3.46 1.53
C LYS A 41 -35.91 -2.82 0.23
N VAL A 42 -36.73 -1.97 -0.36
CA VAL A 42 -36.40 -1.28 -1.61
C VAL A 42 -35.56 -0.03 -1.33
N ILE A 43 -34.48 0.13 -2.10
CA ILE A 43 -33.64 1.32 -2.18
C ILE A 43 -33.79 1.85 -3.61
N ASP A 44 -34.35 3.04 -3.76
CA ASP A 44 -34.47 3.70 -5.07
C ASP A 44 -33.15 4.39 -5.42
N ALA A 45 -32.48 3.90 -6.46
CA ALA A 45 -31.21 4.41 -6.98
C ALA A 45 -31.38 5.13 -8.33
N SER A 46 -32.61 5.55 -8.67
CA SER A 46 -32.91 6.23 -9.93
C SER A 46 -32.02 7.46 -10.14
N GLY A 47 -31.24 7.46 -11.22
CA GLY A 47 -30.29 8.54 -11.55
C GLY A 47 -29.01 8.55 -10.71
N MET A 48 -28.76 7.50 -9.92
CA MET A 48 -27.53 7.33 -9.14
C MET A 48 -26.63 6.27 -9.79
N VAL A 49 -25.31 6.47 -9.66
CA VAL A 49 -24.31 5.45 -9.99
C VAL A 49 -24.29 4.38 -8.90
N VAL A 50 -24.27 3.12 -9.32
CA VAL A 50 -24.12 1.94 -8.46
C VAL A 50 -22.85 1.21 -8.89
N MET A 51 -21.94 0.98 -7.94
CA MET A 51 -20.66 0.30 -8.15
C MET A 51 -20.47 -0.77 -7.06
N PRO A 52 -19.62 -1.78 -7.29
CA PRO A 52 -19.07 -2.61 -6.22
C PRO A 52 -18.45 -1.75 -5.12
N GLY A 53 -18.43 -2.27 -3.89
CA GLY A 53 -17.75 -1.60 -2.79
C GLY A 53 -16.26 -1.41 -3.09
N GLY A 54 -15.73 -0.22 -2.80
CA GLY A 54 -14.34 0.12 -3.07
C GLY A 54 -13.36 -0.75 -2.28
N ILE A 55 -12.23 -1.08 -2.91
CA ILE A 55 -11.13 -1.85 -2.31
C ILE A 55 -9.88 -0.97 -2.30
N ASP A 56 -9.40 -0.61 -1.12
CA ASP A 56 -8.12 0.08 -0.94
C ASP A 56 -7.03 -0.95 -0.64
N ILE A 57 -6.12 -1.15 -1.58
CA ILE A 57 -5.10 -2.19 -1.51
C ILE A 57 -3.84 -1.76 -0.74
N HIS A 58 -3.71 -0.47 -0.37
CA HIS A 58 -2.52 0.05 0.29
C HIS A 58 -2.79 1.30 1.13
N CYS A 59 -3.05 1.11 2.42
CA CYS A 59 -3.27 2.19 3.36
C CYS A 59 -2.75 1.88 4.77
N HIS A 60 -1.84 2.71 5.29
CA HIS A 60 -1.32 2.62 6.65
C HIS A 60 -2.38 3.08 7.65
N ILE A 61 -3.14 2.12 8.19
CA ILE A 61 -4.32 2.39 9.02
C ILE A 61 -4.28 1.75 10.41
N ALA A 62 -3.44 0.73 10.60
CA ALA A 62 -3.31 0.03 11.87
C ALA A 62 -1.85 -0.36 12.19
N GLY A 63 -1.49 -0.32 13.47
CA GLY A 63 -0.22 -0.83 13.99
C GLY A 63 0.64 0.23 14.67
N ALA A 64 1.81 -0.20 15.17
CA ALA A 64 2.70 0.65 15.97
C ALA A 64 3.15 1.91 15.23
N GLU A 65 3.54 1.77 13.96
CA GLU A 65 3.93 2.85 13.07
C GLU A 65 2.83 3.93 12.96
N VAL A 66 1.59 3.50 12.69
CA VAL A 66 0.44 4.39 12.53
C VAL A 66 0.11 5.10 13.84
N ASN A 67 0.09 4.36 14.95
CA ASN A 67 -0.21 4.94 16.25
C ASN A 67 0.89 5.89 16.74
N ALA A 68 2.15 5.62 16.43
CA ALA A 68 3.24 6.56 16.67
C ALA A 68 3.01 7.87 15.91
N GLY A 69 2.51 7.83 14.67
CA GLY A 69 2.08 9.02 13.92
C GLY A 69 0.96 9.81 14.62
N ARG A 70 -0.07 9.12 15.14
CA ARG A 70 -1.14 9.75 15.93
C ARG A 70 -0.58 10.42 17.19
N LEU A 71 0.27 9.73 17.94
CA LEU A 71 0.88 10.26 19.17
C LEU A 71 1.81 11.44 18.90
N LEU A 72 2.58 11.37 17.81
CA LEU A 72 3.52 12.40 17.41
C LEU A 72 2.80 13.71 17.09
N ARG A 73 1.55 13.68 16.60
CA ARG A 73 0.85 14.84 16.00
C ARG A 73 -0.46 15.26 16.69
N PRO A 74 -0.44 15.69 17.96
CA PRO A 74 -1.65 16.25 18.59
C PRO A 74 -2.19 17.50 17.88
N GLU A 75 -1.36 18.23 17.11
CA GLU A 75 -1.80 19.35 16.29
C GLU A 75 -2.66 18.94 15.09
N ASP A 76 -2.45 17.74 14.53
CA ASP A 76 -3.26 17.16 13.44
C ASP A 76 -4.67 16.85 13.93
N HIS A 77 -4.78 16.40 15.18
CA HIS A 77 -6.03 16.07 15.85
C HIS A 77 -6.87 17.29 16.23
N ARG A 78 -6.22 18.42 16.53
CA ARG A 78 -6.87 19.58 17.17
C ARG A 78 -7.98 20.20 16.33
N ARG A 79 -7.86 20.16 15.00
CA ARG A 79 -8.76 20.85 14.06
C ARG A 79 -9.68 19.92 13.28
N ASP A 80 -9.43 18.62 13.36
CA ASP A 80 -10.23 17.62 12.67
C ASP A 80 -10.66 16.56 13.68
N PHE A 81 -11.92 16.65 14.10
CA PHE A 81 -12.52 15.78 15.11
C PHE A 81 -13.94 15.40 14.74
N GLU A 82 -14.33 14.20 15.14
CA GLU A 82 -15.68 13.66 15.02
C GLU A 82 -16.29 13.58 16.42
N VAL A 83 -17.43 14.23 16.61
CA VAL A 83 -18.17 14.17 17.87
C VAL A 83 -18.91 12.84 17.95
N LYS A 84 -18.91 12.23 19.15
CA LYS A 84 -19.71 11.03 19.42
C LYS A 84 -21.18 11.26 19.05
N THR A 85 -21.78 10.32 18.33
CA THR A 85 -23.22 10.32 18.03
C THR A 85 -23.93 9.17 18.75
N ALA A 86 -25.21 8.96 18.44
CA ALA A 86 -25.95 7.80 18.93
C ALA A 86 -25.39 6.46 18.42
N ILE A 87 -24.73 6.45 17.24
CA ILE A 87 -24.27 5.24 16.55
C ILE A 87 -22.77 5.22 16.25
N THR A 88 -22.06 6.34 16.43
CA THR A 88 -20.61 6.44 16.20
C THR A 88 -19.88 6.89 17.47
N ARG A 89 -18.64 6.40 17.64
CA ARG A 89 -17.72 6.92 18.66
C ARG A 89 -17.12 8.26 18.21
N SER A 90 -16.58 9.00 19.17
CA SER A 90 -15.75 10.17 18.86
C SER A 90 -14.39 9.74 18.30
N GLY A 91 -13.75 10.62 17.55
CA GLY A 91 -12.40 10.42 17.07
C GLY A 91 -11.78 11.70 16.56
N VAL A 92 -10.51 11.63 16.16
CA VAL A 92 -9.71 12.79 15.74
C VAL A 92 -8.73 12.40 14.64
N GLY A 93 -8.16 13.41 13.98
CA GLY A 93 -7.03 13.27 13.06
C GLY A 93 -7.41 13.56 11.62
N HIS A 94 -6.64 14.46 11.00
CA HIS A 94 -6.76 14.82 9.60
C HIS A 94 -5.97 13.87 8.73
N SER A 95 -4.66 13.79 8.96
CA SER A 95 -3.77 12.94 8.20
C SER A 95 -3.70 11.52 8.74
N VAL A 96 -3.72 11.34 10.06
CA VAL A 96 -3.67 10.02 10.68
C VAL A 96 -4.88 9.86 11.61
N PRO A 97 -6.06 9.54 11.09
CA PRO A 97 -7.26 9.44 11.90
C PRO A 97 -7.18 8.30 12.93
N SER A 98 -7.90 8.47 14.04
CA SER A 98 -8.16 7.41 15.01
C SER A 98 -8.95 6.26 14.39
N THR A 99 -8.74 5.02 14.86
CA THR A 99 -9.30 3.77 14.33
C THR A 99 -10.79 3.82 13.95
N PHE A 100 -11.65 4.29 14.86
CA PHE A 100 -13.09 4.42 14.57
C PHE A 100 -13.39 5.40 13.43
N THR A 101 -12.74 6.57 13.45
CA THR A 101 -12.85 7.58 12.39
C THR A 101 -12.38 7.06 11.04
N THR A 102 -11.33 6.24 11.01
CA THR A 102 -10.83 5.59 9.79
C THR A 102 -11.93 4.77 9.12
N GLY A 103 -12.54 3.84 9.86
CA GLY A 103 -13.61 2.99 9.31
C GLY A 103 -14.84 3.78 8.84
N TYR A 104 -15.25 4.80 9.61
CA TYR A 104 -16.37 5.66 9.21
C TYR A 104 -16.10 6.45 7.93
N ARG A 105 -14.88 6.97 7.77
CA ARG A 105 -14.54 7.78 6.58
C ARG A 105 -14.43 6.92 5.33
N TYR A 106 -13.83 5.72 5.39
CA TYR A 106 -13.87 4.79 4.25
C TYR A 106 -15.30 4.41 3.86
N ALA A 107 -16.13 4.06 4.84
CA ALA A 107 -17.54 3.71 4.58
C ALA A 107 -18.34 4.86 3.96
N ARG A 108 -18.10 6.11 4.35
CA ARG A 108 -18.73 7.31 3.74
C ARG A 108 -18.33 7.50 2.28
N MET A 109 -17.15 7.05 1.87
CA MET A 109 -16.68 7.10 0.48
C MET A 109 -17.11 5.87 -0.34
N GLY A 110 -17.83 4.91 0.26
CA GLY A 110 -18.25 3.68 -0.42
C GLY A 110 -17.19 2.58 -0.48
N TYR A 111 -16.09 2.70 0.27
CA TYR A 111 -15.10 1.63 0.40
C TYR A 111 -15.54 0.61 1.45
N THR A 112 -15.37 -0.67 1.13
CA THR A 112 -15.79 -1.79 1.96
C THR A 112 -14.64 -2.70 2.35
N THR A 113 -13.49 -2.64 1.68
CA THR A 113 -12.31 -3.46 2.00
C THR A 113 -11.06 -2.61 2.00
N ILE A 114 -10.21 -2.79 3.01
CA ILE A 114 -8.94 -2.07 3.14
C ILE A 114 -7.79 -3.01 3.52
N CYS A 115 -6.59 -2.74 3.00
CA CYS A 115 -5.39 -3.53 3.24
C CYS A 115 -4.30 -2.70 3.91
N ASN A 116 -3.96 -3.06 5.15
CA ASN A 116 -2.84 -2.46 5.89
C ASN A 116 -1.51 -3.04 5.39
N PRO A 117 -0.61 -2.24 4.81
CA PRO A 117 0.50 -2.77 4.03
C PRO A 117 1.80 -2.88 4.83
N SER A 118 1.77 -2.64 6.14
CA SER A 118 2.96 -2.60 7.01
C SER A 118 2.61 -3.19 8.37
N MET A 119 3.02 -4.44 8.61
CA MET A 119 2.89 -5.09 9.91
C MET A 119 4.22 -5.75 10.30
N PRO A 120 4.96 -5.17 11.26
CA PRO A 120 6.06 -5.87 11.91
C PRO A 120 5.51 -7.14 12.59
N PRO A 121 6.05 -8.33 12.27
CA PRO A 121 5.51 -9.57 12.81
C PRO A 121 5.41 -9.65 14.34
N LEU A 122 6.39 -9.15 15.09
CA LEU A 122 6.43 -9.08 16.56
C LEU A 122 5.27 -8.25 17.11
N GLU A 123 4.87 -7.22 16.39
CA GLU A 123 3.84 -6.24 16.75
C GLU A 123 2.48 -6.52 16.09
N SER A 124 2.32 -7.71 15.50
CA SER A 124 1.07 -8.15 14.87
C SER A 124 -0.14 -8.03 15.79
N ARG A 125 0.02 -8.28 17.10
CA ARG A 125 -1.06 -8.10 18.09
C ARG A 125 -1.61 -6.68 18.10
N HIS A 126 -0.76 -5.66 18.14
CA HIS A 126 -1.20 -4.26 18.13
C HIS A 126 -1.93 -3.94 16.82
N THR A 127 -1.41 -4.41 15.69
CA THR A 127 -2.09 -4.24 14.40
C THR A 127 -3.51 -4.83 14.43
N HIS A 128 -3.68 -6.06 14.90
CA HIS A 128 -5.01 -6.70 14.98
C HIS A 128 -5.95 -6.03 15.99
N GLU A 129 -5.45 -5.52 17.11
CA GLU A 129 -6.25 -4.75 18.08
C GLU A 129 -6.81 -3.47 17.43
N GLU A 130 -6.01 -2.74 16.65
CA GLU A 130 -6.49 -1.56 15.93
C GLU A 130 -7.42 -1.89 14.76
N LEU A 131 -7.16 -2.97 14.03
CA LEU A 131 -8.05 -3.46 12.98
C LEU A 131 -9.42 -3.85 13.56
N ASN A 132 -9.46 -4.46 14.75
CA ASN A 132 -10.71 -4.78 15.44
C ASN A 132 -11.50 -3.52 15.82
N ASP A 133 -10.82 -2.42 16.14
CA ASP A 133 -11.43 -1.11 16.43
C ASP A 133 -11.69 -0.24 15.18
N THR A 134 -11.46 -0.78 13.97
CA THR A 134 -11.76 -0.10 12.70
C THR A 134 -13.06 -0.66 12.11
N PRO A 135 -14.21 0.02 12.25
CA PRO A 135 -15.53 -0.56 11.95
C PRO A 135 -15.84 -0.59 10.44
N MET A 136 -16.93 -1.30 10.11
CA MET A 136 -17.62 -1.34 8.79
C MET A 136 -16.89 -2.07 7.66
N VAL A 137 -15.59 -1.87 7.50
CA VAL A 137 -14.81 -2.43 6.38
C VAL A 137 -14.27 -3.82 6.68
N ASP A 138 -14.14 -4.66 5.67
CA ASP A 138 -13.29 -5.85 5.68
C ASP A 138 -11.81 -5.44 5.62
N LYS A 139 -10.93 -6.25 6.21
CA LYS A 139 -9.56 -5.86 6.52
C LYS A 139 -8.58 -7.00 6.25
N ALA A 140 -7.43 -6.65 5.70
CA ALA A 140 -6.26 -7.51 5.61
C ALA A 140 -5.00 -6.75 6.06
N THR A 141 -3.93 -7.47 6.41
CA THR A 141 -2.64 -6.86 6.77
C THR A 141 -1.46 -7.66 6.26
N PHE A 142 -0.38 -6.99 5.88
CA PHE A 142 0.77 -7.60 5.21
C PHE A 142 2.00 -7.62 6.12
N PRO A 143 2.48 -8.80 6.55
CA PRO A 143 3.73 -8.91 7.30
C PRO A 143 4.91 -8.43 6.45
N LEU A 144 5.80 -7.67 7.09
CA LEU A 144 7.07 -7.22 6.51
C LEU A 144 8.09 -8.36 6.57
N LEU A 145 8.57 -8.82 5.41
CA LEU A 145 9.44 -10.01 5.31
C LEU A 145 10.72 -9.76 4.50
N GLY A 146 10.90 -8.54 3.97
CA GLY A 146 12.04 -8.20 3.09
C GLY A 146 13.40 -8.13 3.78
N ASP A 147 13.43 -7.79 5.08
CA ASP A 147 14.66 -7.55 5.84
C ASP A 147 14.79 -8.49 7.04
N TRP A 148 13.92 -9.49 7.10
CA TRP A 148 13.88 -10.37 8.25
C TRP A 148 15.02 -11.39 8.19
N TRP A 149 15.81 -11.46 9.27
CA TRP A 149 16.99 -12.30 9.40
C TRP A 149 16.80 -13.76 8.96
N PHE A 150 15.68 -14.42 9.30
CA PHE A 150 15.46 -15.80 8.86
C PHE A 150 15.35 -15.91 7.34
N VAL A 151 14.64 -14.97 6.69
CA VAL A 151 14.54 -14.90 5.23
C VAL A 151 15.94 -14.68 4.64
N LEU A 152 16.69 -13.71 5.17
CA LEU A 152 18.04 -13.41 4.69
C LEU A 152 18.99 -14.61 4.84
N GLU A 153 18.98 -15.31 5.98
CA GLU A 153 19.80 -16.49 6.23
C GLU A 153 19.44 -17.68 5.34
N TYR A 154 18.14 -17.94 5.12
CA TYR A 154 17.73 -19.02 4.23
C TYR A 154 18.14 -18.74 2.79
N ILE A 155 17.98 -17.51 2.32
CA ILE A 155 18.42 -17.09 0.99
C ILE A 155 19.93 -17.24 0.84
N GLN A 156 20.70 -16.78 1.83
CA GLN A 156 22.16 -16.92 1.85
C GLN A 156 22.62 -18.38 1.69
N ARG A 157 21.88 -19.33 2.28
CA ARG A 157 22.17 -20.77 2.22
C ARG A 157 21.59 -21.48 1.00
N GLY A 158 20.83 -20.78 0.14
CA GLY A 158 20.09 -21.38 -0.97
C GLY A 158 18.93 -22.29 -0.54
N ALA A 159 18.44 -22.13 0.69
CA ALA A 159 17.44 -22.97 1.35
C ALA A 159 16.00 -22.43 1.13
N ILE A 160 15.56 -22.41 -0.13
CA ILE A 160 14.30 -21.77 -0.53
C ILE A 160 13.05 -22.50 -0.01
N ASP A 161 13.08 -23.84 0.09
CA ASP A 161 11.95 -24.62 0.60
C ASP A 161 11.74 -24.40 2.11
N GLU A 162 12.84 -24.27 2.86
CA GLU A 162 12.82 -23.89 4.26
C GLU A 162 12.35 -22.45 4.44
N CYS A 163 12.80 -21.53 3.57
CA CYS A 163 12.29 -20.16 3.53
C CYS A 163 10.77 -20.13 3.31
N ALA A 164 10.26 -20.92 2.36
CA ALA A 164 8.83 -21.02 2.10
C ALA A 164 8.06 -21.55 3.32
N SER A 165 8.58 -22.58 3.98
CA SER A 165 7.98 -23.13 5.20
C SER A 165 7.94 -22.10 6.33
N HIS A 166 9.00 -21.30 6.49
CA HIS A 166 9.08 -20.25 7.48
C HIS A 166 8.08 -19.10 7.18
N VAL A 167 8.02 -18.65 5.93
CA VAL A 167 7.06 -17.63 5.49
C VAL A 167 5.61 -18.11 5.69
N ALA A 168 5.30 -19.37 5.40
CA ALA A 168 3.98 -19.95 5.65
C ALA A 168 3.61 -19.94 7.14
N TRP A 169 4.53 -20.37 8.02
CA TRP A 169 4.34 -20.29 9.47
C TRP A 169 4.04 -18.85 9.92
N MET A 170 4.63 -17.86 9.25
CA MET A 170 4.55 -16.47 9.66
C MET A 170 3.31 -15.75 9.23
N ILE A 171 2.89 -15.97 7.99
CA ILE A 171 1.56 -15.57 7.54
C ILE A 171 0.49 -16.18 8.47
N GLN A 172 0.61 -17.47 8.80
CA GLN A 172 -0.35 -18.13 9.70
C GLN A 172 -0.31 -17.58 11.14
N SER A 173 0.89 -17.40 11.71
CA SER A 173 1.07 -17.00 13.11
C SER A 173 0.64 -15.56 13.35
N THR A 174 1.00 -14.66 12.44
CA THR A 174 0.66 -13.23 12.49
C THR A 174 -0.72 -12.92 11.91
N LYS A 175 -1.42 -13.91 11.33
CA LYS A 175 -2.67 -13.70 10.57
C LYS A 175 -2.49 -12.66 9.46
N GLY A 176 -1.36 -12.73 8.78
CA GLY A 176 -1.04 -11.93 7.60
C GLY A 176 -1.76 -12.44 6.34
N TYR A 177 -1.75 -11.62 5.28
CA TYR A 177 -2.40 -11.95 4.02
C TYR A 177 -1.44 -12.05 2.82
N ALA A 178 -0.39 -11.19 2.77
CA ALA A 178 0.55 -11.13 1.66
C ALA A 178 1.99 -10.88 2.14
N ILE A 179 2.97 -11.21 1.29
CA ILE A 179 4.38 -10.92 1.54
C ILE A 179 4.65 -9.45 1.19
N LYS A 180 4.93 -8.61 2.19
CA LYS A 180 5.37 -7.22 1.97
C LYS A 180 6.89 -7.13 2.03
N ILE A 181 7.46 -6.42 1.06
CA ILE A 181 8.90 -6.16 0.93
C ILE A 181 9.08 -4.64 0.87
N VAL A 182 9.84 -4.05 1.79
CA VAL A 182 10.09 -2.60 1.84
C VAL A 182 11.58 -2.35 1.88
N ASN A 183 12.11 -1.64 0.88
CA ASN A 183 13.53 -1.33 0.75
C ASN A 183 14.41 -2.56 1.07
N PRO A 184 14.23 -3.69 0.35
CA PRO A 184 14.80 -4.98 0.73
C PRO A 184 16.31 -4.87 0.96
N GLY A 185 16.77 -5.25 2.14
CA GLY A 185 18.15 -5.19 2.58
C GLY A 185 18.62 -3.81 3.10
N GLY A 186 17.93 -2.75 2.72
CA GLY A 186 18.21 -1.39 3.15
C GLY A 186 17.74 -1.10 4.57
N VAL A 187 16.64 -1.74 5.01
CA VAL A 187 16.13 -1.59 6.37
C VAL A 187 17.04 -2.30 7.38
N GLU A 188 17.55 -3.49 7.04
CA GLU A 188 18.56 -4.16 7.88
C GLU A 188 19.88 -3.35 7.91
N ALA A 189 20.32 -2.82 6.77
CA ALA A 189 21.50 -1.93 6.73
C ALA A 189 21.31 -0.69 7.63
N TRP A 190 20.08 -0.20 7.75
CA TRP A 190 19.73 0.93 8.61
C TRP A 190 19.86 0.65 10.10
N GLY A 191 19.70 -0.59 10.55
CA GLY A 191 20.01 -0.99 11.92
C GLY A 191 21.45 -0.66 12.35
N PHE A 192 22.34 -0.42 11.39
CA PHE A 192 23.72 0.04 11.60
C PHE A 192 23.99 1.47 11.09
N GLY A 193 22.94 2.26 10.85
CA GLY A 193 23.01 3.64 10.36
C GLY A 193 23.43 3.76 8.88
N ARG A 194 23.15 2.74 8.06
CA ARG A 194 23.50 2.69 6.63
C ARG A 194 22.26 2.47 5.76
N ASN A 195 22.45 2.38 4.44
CA ASN A 195 21.45 1.91 3.49
C ASN A 195 22.17 1.18 2.35
N VAL A 196 21.45 0.37 1.58
CA VAL A 196 21.96 -0.23 0.33
C VAL A 196 21.94 0.80 -0.80
N ARG A 197 22.91 0.71 -1.70
CA ARG A 197 23.10 1.69 -2.79
C ARG A 197 22.33 1.35 -4.06
N ASP A 198 22.11 0.07 -4.33
CA ASP A 198 21.42 -0.44 -5.50
C ASP A 198 20.95 -1.89 -5.24
N LEU A 199 20.39 -2.56 -6.26
CA LEU A 199 19.84 -3.91 -6.12
C LEU A 199 20.88 -5.01 -5.92
N ASP A 200 22.16 -4.71 -6.14
CA ASP A 200 23.26 -5.65 -6.13
C ASP A 200 24.26 -5.32 -4.99
N ASP A 201 23.97 -4.31 -4.17
CA ASP A 201 24.74 -3.96 -2.97
C ASP A 201 24.45 -4.95 -1.83
N PRO A 202 25.45 -5.71 -1.33
CA PRO A 202 25.20 -6.74 -0.33
C PRO A 202 24.74 -6.17 1.00
N VAL A 203 23.72 -6.80 1.58
CA VAL A 203 23.25 -6.50 2.94
C VAL A 203 24.36 -6.80 3.94
N PRO A 204 24.72 -5.86 4.83
CA PRO A 204 25.73 -6.08 5.85
C PRO A 204 25.46 -7.34 6.67
N ASN A 205 26.49 -8.13 6.96
CA ASN A 205 26.44 -9.39 7.72
C ASN A 205 25.74 -10.58 7.04
N PHE A 206 24.79 -10.35 6.13
CA PHE A 206 24.06 -11.43 5.43
C PHE A 206 24.64 -11.75 4.06
N GLY A 207 25.21 -10.76 3.35
CA GLY A 207 25.85 -10.95 2.05
C GLY A 207 24.89 -11.29 0.90
N VAL A 208 23.58 -11.33 1.16
CA VAL A 208 22.53 -11.38 0.13
C VAL A 208 22.29 -9.99 -0.44
N THR A 209 21.79 -9.91 -1.66
CA THR A 209 21.47 -8.66 -2.35
C THR A 209 19.96 -8.40 -2.36
N PRO A 210 19.51 -7.13 -2.48
CA PRO A 210 18.10 -6.81 -2.68
C PRO A 210 17.47 -7.58 -3.85
N ARG A 211 18.20 -7.80 -4.94
CA ARG A 211 17.77 -8.61 -6.09
C ARG A 211 17.47 -10.06 -5.69
N GLU A 212 18.35 -10.69 -4.92
CA GLU A 212 18.16 -12.05 -4.43
C GLU A 212 16.98 -12.14 -3.45
N ILE A 213 16.78 -11.12 -2.62
CA ILE A 213 15.63 -11.03 -1.70
C ILE A 213 14.32 -11.01 -2.47
N VAL A 214 14.17 -10.08 -3.42
CA VAL A 214 12.95 -9.93 -4.24
C VAL A 214 12.66 -11.20 -5.03
N ARG A 215 13.68 -11.77 -5.70
CA ARG A 215 13.53 -13.02 -6.47
C ARG A 215 13.13 -14.21 -5.60
N SER A 216 13.83 -14.41 -4.49
CA SER A 216 13.58 -15.53 -3.57
C SER A 216 12.17 -15.46 -2.98
N LEU A 217 11.74 -14.28 -2.53
CA LEU A 217 10.38 -14.10 -2.00
C LEU A 217 9.31 -14.22 -3.08
N CYS A 218 9.60 -13.85 -4.34
CA CYS A 218 8.70 -14.13 -5.46
C CYS A 218 8.53 -15.64 -5.70
N ILE A 219 9.63 -16.42 -5.61
CA ILE A 219 9.58 -17.88 -5.72
C ILE A 219 8.76 -18.46 -4.56
N VAL A 220 9.03 -18.02 -3.32
CA VAL A 220 8.28 -18.44 -2.13
C VAL A 220 6.78 -18.15 -2.27
N ASN A 221 6.40 -16.94 -2.71
CA ASN A 221 5.01 -16.56 -2.93
C ASN A 221 4.27 -17.55 -3.85
N ARG A 222 4.95 -17.98 -4.91
CA ARG A 222 4.43 -18.95 -5.88
C ARG A 222 4.36 -20.37 -5.31
N THR A 223 5.41 -20.81 -4.61
CA THR A 223 5.45 -22.13 -3.96
C THR A 223 4.32 -22.28 -2.95
N LEU A 224 3.97 -21.21 -2.25
CA LEU A 224 2.88 -21.18 -1.27
C LEU A 224 1.49 -20.94 -1.89
N HIS A 225 1.40 -20.70 -3.20
CA HIS A 225 0.16 -20.37 -3.90
C HIS A 225 -0.62 -19.24 -3.23
N LEU A 226 0.08 -18.19 -2.78
CA LEU A 226 -0.56 -17.05 -2.13
C LEU A 226 -1.49 -16.31 -3.11
N PRO A 227 -2.63 -15.78 -2.62
CA PRO A 227 -3.64 -15.15 -3.48
C PRO A 227 -3.19 -13.79 -4.03
N HIS A 228 -2.29 -13.10 -3.32
CA HIS A 228 -1.67 -11.84 -3.74
C HIS A 228 -0.22 -12.09 -4.17
N THR A 229 0.30 -11.22 -5.04
CA THR A 229 1.71 -11.26 -5.44
C THR A 229 2.62 -10.71 -4.33
N ILE A 230 3.94 -10.80 -4.50
CA ILE A 230 4.83 -10.03 -3.64
C ILE A 230 4.51 -8.54 -3.79
N HIS A 231 4.35 -7.86 -2.65
CA HIS A 231 3.97 -6.47 -2.60
C HIS A 231 5.22 -5.63 -2.26
N VAL A 232 5.74 -4.89 -3.23
CA VAL A 232 7.11 -4.37 -3.20
C VAL A 232 7.13 -2.85 -3.19
N HIS A 233 7.77 -2.31 -2.15
CA HIS A 233 8.28 -0.97 -2.07
C HIS A 233 9.78 -1.04 -2.42
N THR A 234 10.17 -0.37 -3.51
CA THR A 234 11.50 -0.51 -4.12
C THR A 234 12.59 0.18 -3.29
N ASN A 235 13.85 -0.24 -3.45
CA ASN A 235 14.99 0.51 -2.93
C ASN A 235 15.09 1.91 -3.57
N LEU A 236 15.84 2.80 -2.91
CA LEU A 236 16.08 4.19 -3.35
C LEU A 236 14.79 5.02 -3.53
N LEU A 237 13.76 4.74 -2.73
CA LEU A 237 12.53 5.53 -2.75
C LEU A 237 12.85 7.02 -2.56
N GLY A 238 12.17 7.87 -3.34
CA GLY A 238 12.29 9.31 -3.22
C GLY A 238 13.60 9.91 -3.76
N GLN A 239 14.52 9.12 -4.34
CA GLN A 239 15.79 9.62 -4.85
C GLN A 239 15.74 9.91 -6.37
N PRO A 240 16.16 11.10 -6.84
CA PRO A 240 16.30 11.36 -8.27
C PRO A 240 17.16 10.31 -8.98
N GLY A 241 16.63 9.71 -10.05
CA GLY A 241 17.27 8.63 -10.81
C GLY A 241 16.71 7.24 -10.49
N ASN A 242 15.89 7.09 -9.44
CA ASN A 242 15.40 5.80 -8.97
C ASN A 242 14.49 5.05 -9.96
N TYR A 243 13.94 5.69 -11.00
CA TYR A 243 13.14 5.01 -12.02
C TYR A 243 13.88 3.82 -12.67
N ALA A 244 15.21 3.92 -12.82
CA ALA A 244 16.03 2.85 -13.37
C ALA A 244 16.06 1.64 -12.44
N THR A 245 16.26 1.86 -11.14
CA THR A 245 16.19 0.82 -10.10
C THR A 245 14.82 0.16 -10.08
N THR A 246 13.74 0.94 -10.19
CA THR A 246 12.37 0.44 -10.24
C THR A 246 12.14 -0.52 -11.41
N ILE A 247 12.59 -0.15 -12.61
CA ILE A 247 12.49 -1.02 -13.80
C ILE A 247 13.33 -2.29 -13.61
N GLU A 248 14.53 -2.19 -13.02
CA GLU A 248 15.36 -3.35 -12.72
C GLU A 248 14.75 -4.28 -11.66
N THR A 249 14.04 -3.73 -10.66
CA THR A 249 13.28 -4.51 -9.68
C THR A 249 12.14 -5.27 -10.36
N MET A 250 11.41 -4.63 -11.29
CA MET A 250 10.36 -5.30 -12.05
C MET A 250 10.94 -6.40 -12.96
N ARG A 251 12.03 -6.11 -13.66
CA ARG A 251 12.69 -7.02 -14.60
C ARG A 251 13.28 -8.24 -13.90
N CYS A 252 13.76 -8.09 -12.67
CA CYS A 252 14.42 -9.18 -11.98
C CYS A 252 13.49 -10.33 -11.61
N VAL A 253 12.16 -10.24 -11.80
CA VAL A 253 11.20 -11.33 -11.56
C VAL A 253 10.36 -11.68 -12.81
N GLU A 254 10.75 -11.16 -13.97
CA GLU A 254 10.03 -11.37 -15.23
C GLU A 254 10.01 -12.85 -15.63
N ASP A 255 11.13 -13.54 -15.51
CA ASP A 255 11.28 -14.98 -15.76
C ASP A 255 10.48 -15.87 -14.79
N LEU A 256 9.96 -15.28 -13.71
CA LEU A 256 9.15 -15.99 -12.71
C LEU A 256 7.65 -15.87 -12.97
N SER A 257 7.21 -15.07 -13.95
CA SER A 257 5.81 -15.00 -14.36
C SER A 257 5.39 -16.24 -15.15
N VAL A 258 4.17 -16.72 -14.92
CA VAL A 258 3.59 -17.88 -15.58
C VAL A 258 2.20 -17.51 -16.08
N GLU A 259 1.83 -17.99 -17.27
CA GLU A 259 0.50 -17.78 -17.88
C GLU A 259 0.11 -16.29 -18.05
N GLY A 260 1.10 -15.41 -18.17
CA GLY A 260 0.85 -13.96 -18.32
C GLY A 260 0.20 -13.33 -17.09
N ARG A 261 0.28 -13.97 -15.91
CA ARG A 261 -0.22 -13.42 -14.65
C ARG A 261 0.83 -12.52 -13.99
N PRO A 262 0.40 -11.49 -13.24
CA PRO A 262 1.30 -10.71 -12.41
C PRO A 262 2.09 -11.60 -11.43
N SER A 263 3.40 -11.36 -11.30
CA SER A 263 4.27 -11.96 -10.29
C SER A 263 4.69 -10.96 -9.21
N ILE A 264 4.53 -9.66 -9.49
CA ILE A 264 4.93 -8.55 -8.60
C ILE A 264 3.90 -7.42 -8.63
N HIS A 265 3.70 -6.80 -7.48
CA HIS A 265 2.97 -5.56 -7.32
C HIS A 265 3.91 -4.45 -6.81
N ILE A 266 4.14 -3.41 -7.59
CA ILE A 266 4.94 -2.25 -7.18
C ILE A 266 4.03 -1.22 -6.54
N THR A 267 4.23 -0.95 -5.26
CA THR A 267 3.40 0.02 -4.57
C THR A 267 3.89 1.45 -4.72
N HIS A 268 2.96 2.40 -4.61
CA HIS A 268 3.17 3.84 -4.54
C HIS A 268 4.23 4.34 -5.53
N CYS A 269 4.09 3.89 -6.78
CA CYS A 269 5.12 3.93 -7.80
C CYS A 269 5.57 5.36 -8.16
N LEU A 270 4.74 6.37 -7.88
CA LEU A 270 5.09 7.78 -7.98
C LEU A 270 6.44 8.08 -7.32
N PHE A 271 6.67 7.59 -6.10
CA PHE A 271 7.90 7.88 -5.34
C PHE A 271 9.14 7.16 -5.88
N SER A 272 8.94 6.24 -6.82
CA SER A 272 9.97 5.42 -7.45
C SER A 272 10.09 5.71 -8.95
N ALA A 273 9.53 6.82 -9.41
CA ALA A 273 9.45 7.21 -10.82
C ALA A 273 10.22 8.52 -11.12
N PHE A 274 11.34 8.75 -10.44
CA PHE A 274 12.09 10.00 -10.57
C PHE A 274 13.26 9.83 -11.53
N LYS A 275 13.33 10.69 -12.55
CA LYS A 275 14.54 10.95 -13.34
C LYS A 275 15.33 12.11 -12.72
N GLY A 276 16.53 12.30 -13.24
CA GLY A 276 17.46 13.34 -12.80
C GLY A 276 18.65 12.73 -12.06
N SER A 277 19.67 13.54 -11.83
CA SER A 277 20.85 13.17 -11.03
C SER A 277 20.80 13.77 -9.62
N GLY A 278 19.88 14.73 -9.39
CA GLY A 278 19.58 15.29 -8.08
C GLY A 278 18.33 16.15 -8.11
N TRP A 279 18.05 16.85 -7.00
CA TRP A 279 16.82 17.64 -6.86
C TRP A 279 16.73 18.84 -7.82
N HIS A 280 17.87 19.32 -8.33
CA HIS A 280 17.94 20.49 -9.21
C HIS A 280 17.54 20.20 -10.67
N ASP A 281 17.62 18.93 -11.10
CA ASP A 281 17.29 18.48 -12.46
C ASP A 281 16.23 17.35 -12.48
N MET A 282 15.59 17.13 -11.32
CA MET A 282 14.55 16.13 -11.13
C MET A 282 13.42 16.32 -12.14
N ARG A 283 12.99 15.23 -12.78
CA ARG A 283 11.88 15.22 -13.75
C ARG A 283 11.16 13.87 -13.73
N SER A 284 10.05 13.77 -14.45
CA SER A 284 9.25 12.55 -14.51
C SER A 284 9.96 11.40 -15.24
N GLY A 285 9.95 10.22 -14.61
CA GLY A 285 10.27 8.92 -15.19
C GLY A 285 9.03 8.04 -15.44
N ALA A 286 7.82 8.61 -15.31
CA ALA A 286 6.57 7.87 -15.48
C ALA A 286 6.43 7.25 -16.88
N GLU A 287 6.90 7.93 -17.93
CA GLU A 287 6.82 7.44 -19.30
C GLU A 287 7.60 6.13 -19.51
N GLU A 288 8.81 6.01 -18.97
CA GLU A 288 9.63 4.79 -19.07
C GLU A 288 9.02 3.64 -18.27
N ILE A 289 8.50 3.95 -17.09
CA ILE A 289 7.80 2.95 -16.27
C ILE A 289 6.54 2.48 -16.99
N ALA A 290 5.70 3.39 -17.50
CA ALA A 290 4.50 3.04 -18.25
C ALA A 290 4.82 2.21 -19.51
N LYS A 291 5.86 2.58 -20.26
CA LYS A 291 6.33 1.78 -21.41
C LYS A 291 6.74 0.37 -20.99
N TYR A 292 7.46 0.22 -19.88
CA TYR A 292 7.82 -1.10 -19.37
C TYR A 292 6.57 -1.90 -18.99
N VAL A 293 5.66 -1.30 -18.22
CA VAL A 293 4.43 -1.93 -17.76
C VAL A 293 3.55 -2.35 -18.93
N ASN A 294 3.27 -1.46 -19.89
CA ASN A 294 2.44 -1.80 -21.07
C ASN A 294 3.05 -2.91 -21.93
N SER A 295 4.37 -3.11 -21.90
CA SER A 295 5.05 -4.15 -22.67
C SER A 295 5.24 -5.49 -21.94
N HIS A 296 4.95 -5.57 -20.63
CA HIS A 296 5.17 -6.78 -19.84
C HIS A 296 3.98 -7.07 -18.91
N SER A 297 3.41 -8.27 -18.95
CA SER A 297 2.18 -8.61 -18.20
C SER A 297 2.40 -8.99 -16.73
N HIS A 298 3.65 -9.16 -16.29
CA HIS A 298 3.96 -9.67 -14.95
C HIS A 298 3.89 -8.63 -13.83
N VAL A 299 3.60 -7.37 -14.15
CA VAL A 299 3.62 -6.26 -13.18
C VAL A 299 2.24 -5.65 -13.02
N THR A 300 1.84 -5.47 -11.77
CA THR A 300 0.79 -4.51 -11.38
C THR A 300 1.41 -3.42 -10.51
N MET A 301 0.73 -2.29 -10.36
CA MET A 301 1.18 -1.24 -9.46
C MET A 301 0.05 -0.42 -8.87
N ASP A 302 0.33 0.28 -7.79
CA ASP A 302 -0.50 1.36 -7.30
C ASP A 302 0.24 2.70 -7.38
N VAL A 303 -0.52 3.78 -7.54
CA VAL A 303 0.06 5.09 -7.91
C VAL A 303 0.79 5.75 -6.74
N GLY A 304 0.19 5.79 -5.56
CA GLY A 304 0.68 6.58 -4.43
C GLY A 304 0.58 8.08 -4.68
N GLN A 305 -0.55 8.52 -5.25
CA GLN A 305 -0.76 9.91 -5.66
C GLN A 305 -0.58 10.87 -4.48
N ILE A 306 0.14 11.98 -4.73
CA ILE A 306 0.22 13.05 -3.74
C ILE A 306 -0.92 14.06 -3.90
N VAL A 307 -1.32 14.66 -2.78
CA VAL A 307 -2.19 15.84 -2.76
C VAL A 307 -1.49 16.97 -2.02
N PHE A 308 -1.66 18.20 -2.49
CA PHE A 308 -1.04 19.37 -1.87
C PHE A 308 -1.70 19.72 -0.54
N THR A 309 -1.32 18.99 0.51
CA THR A 309 -1.83 19.14 1.87
C THR A 309 -0.72 18.96 2.91
N ASP A 310 -1.06 19.26 4.15
CA ASP A 310 -0.29 18.82 5.32
C ASP A 310 -0.67 17.37 5.61
N THR A 311 0.32 16.49 5.71
CA THR A 311 0.14 15.05 5.92
C THR A 311 1.24 14.48 6.80
N THR A 312 1.24 13.16 7.01
CA THR A 312 2.27 12.45 7.77
C THR A 312 2.82 11.33 6.91
N THR A 313 4.14 11.27 6.73
CA THR A 313 4.77 10.11 6.12
C THR A 313 5.09 9.09 7.20
N MET A 314 4.85 7.83 6.90
CA MET A 314 5.11 6.68 7.74
C MET A 314 5.39 5.47 6.86
N THR A 315 6.53 4.82 7.07
CA THR A 315 6.90 3.62 6.32
C THR A 315 7.89 2.78 7.09
N ALA A 316 8.03 1.51 6.71
CA ALA A 316 9.09 0.64 7.18
C ALA A 316 10.49 1.03 6.63
N ASP A 317 10.57 1.92 5.63
CA ASP A 317 11.85 2.46 5.13
C ASP A 317 12.41 3.55 6.07
N GLY A 318 12.97 3.11 7.20
CA GLY A 318 13.67 3.93 8.18
C GLY A 318 14.73 4.89 7.62
N PRO A 319 15.67 4.46 6.76
CA PRO A 319 16.72 5.36 6.26
C PRO A 319 16.16 6.46 5.34
N TRP A 320 15.10 6.18 4.57
CA TRP A 320 14.41 7.23 3.81
C TRP A 320 13.75 8.25 4.74
N GLN A 321 13.07 7.80 5.79
CA GLN A 321 12.41 8.70 6.75
C GLN A 321 13.43 9.57 7.49
N TYR A 322 14.60 9.04 7.83
CA TYR A 322 15.70 9.85 8.36
C TYR A 322 16.18 10.91 7.37
N THR A 323 16.31 10.56 6.09
CA THR A 323 16.66 11.51 5.02
C THR A 323 15.59 12.61 4.92
N LEU A 324 14.32 12.26 4.97
CA LEU A 324 13.21 13.21 4.92
C LEU A 324 13.18 14.13 6.15
N TYR A 325 13.52 13.62 7.32
CA TYR A 325 13.75 14.39 8.53
C TYR A 325 14.84 15.45 8.33
N GLU A 326 16.02 15.04 7.85
CA GLU A 326 17.15 15.95 7.60
C GLU A 326 16.79 17.06 6.58
N ILE A 327 16.01 16.73 5.55
CA ILE A 327 15.56 17.69 4.53
C ILE A 327 14.49 18.65 5.08
N SER A 328 13.55 18.15 5.88
CA SER A 328 12.38 18.92 6.31
C SER A 328 12.61 19.70 7.60
N GLY A 329 13.49 19.22 8.48
CA GLY A 329 13.68 19.72 9.85
C GLY A 329 12.47 19.48 10.76
N ASN A 330 11.54 18.61 10.36
CA ASN A 330 10.35 18.29 11.15
C ASN A 330 10.68 17.31 12.28
N LYS A 331 9.70 17.01 13.14
CA LYS A 331 9.85 15.95 14.17
C LYS A 331 9.92 14.57 13.51
N TRP A 332 10.70 13.67 14.09
CA TRP A 332 10.93 12.32 13.57
C TRP A 332 10.81 11.28 14.68
N VAL A 333 10.22 10.14 14.35
CA VAL A 333 10.23 8.93 15.17
C VAL A 333 10.87 7.81 14.35
N ASN A 334 11.74 7.03 14.98
CA ASN A 334 12.30 5.80 14.45
C ASN A 334 11.97 4.66 15.39
N HIS A 335 11.75 3.48 14.83
CA HIS A 335 11.58 2.26 15.60
C HIS A 335 12.11 1.06 14.81
N ASP A 336 13.25 0.53 15.24
CA ASP A 336 13.81 -0.72 14.72
C ASP A 336 13.24 -1.88 15.54
N VAL A 337 12.62 -2.84 14.86
CA VAL A 337 12.00 -4.02 15.47
C VAL A 337 12.99 -5.17 15.37
N GLU A 338 13.33 -5.77 16.52
CA GLU A 338 14.40 -6.76 16.58
C GLU A 338 14.27 -7.83 15.49
N VAL A 339 15.36 -8.05 14.76
CA VAL A 339 15.54 -9.03 13.66
C VAL A 339 14.59 -8.91 12.46
N GLU A 340 13.50 -8.15 12.53
CA GLU A 340 12.39 -8.22 11.56
C GLU A 340 12.40 -7.10 10.53
N THR A 341 12.39 -5.85 11.00
CA THR A 341 12.15 -4.66 10.18
C THR A 341 12.48 -3.37 10.95
N GLY A 342 12.22 -2.22 10.35
CA GLY A 342 12.31 -0.92 10.96
C GLY A 342 11.13 -0.06 10.55
N SER A 343 11.10 1.18 11.03
CA SER A 343 10.10 2.16 10.63
C SER A 343 10.55 3.58 10.95
N GLY A 344 10.00 4.53 10.20
CA GLY A 344 10.15 5.95 10.46
C GLY A 344 8.88 6.73 10.19
N ILE A 345 8.69 7.81 10.96
CA ILE A 345 7.53 8.69 10.84
C ILE A 345 7.98 10.14 10.84
N VAL A 346 7.57 10.92 9.83
CA VAL A 346 7.87 12.34 9.68
C VAL A 346 6.62 13.10 9.22
N PRO A 347 6.15 14.14 9.92
CA PRO A 347 5.15 15.04 9.36
C PRO A 347 5.68 15.73 8.12
N PHE A 348 4.87 15.85 7.07
CA PHE A 348 5.31 16.44 5.81
C PHE A 348 4.22 17.31 5.19
N ARG A 349 4.62 18.30 4.37
CA ARG A 349 3.67 19.18 3.68
C ARG A 349 4.02 19.32 2.21
N TYR A 350 3.17 18.77 1.36
CA TYR A 350 3.25 19.00 -0.08
C TYR A 350 2.74 20.41 -0.43
N ARG A 351 3.53 21.14 -1.22
CA ARG A 351 3.33 22.57 -1.52
C ARG A 351 3.19 22.78 -3.01
N ARG A 352 2.08 23.36 -3.45
CA ARG A 352 1.80 23.69 -4.88
C ARG A 352 2.91 24.49 -5.57
N LYS A 353 3.57 25.39 -4.82
CA LYS A 353 4.65 26.25 -5.34
C LYS A 353 6.02 25.58 -5.38
N SER A 354 6.16 24.36 -4.86
CA SER A 354 7.41 23.62 -4.93
C SER A 354 7.52 22.93 -6.28
N TYR A 355 8.65 23.12 -6.96
CA TYR A 355 8.96 22.44 -8.22
C TYR A 355 8.90 20.91 -8.04
N VAL A 356 9.62 20.39 -7.03
CA VAL A 356 9.65 18.95 -6.73
C VAL A 356 8.25 18.39 -6.50
N HIS A 357 7.44 19.05 -5.68
CA HIS A 357 6.09 18.56 -5.37
C HIS A 357 5.16 18.68 -6.60
N ALA A 358 5.30 19.71 -7.44
CA ALA A 358 4.52 19.80 -8.66
C ALA A 358 4.86 18.67 -9.63
N VAL A 359 6.15 18.33 -9.78
CA VAL A 359 6.61 17.19 -10.58
C VAL A 359 6.07 15.88 -10.01
N MET A 360 6.17 15.66 -8.70
CA MET A 360 5.59 14.48 -8.05
C MET A 360 4.09 14.33 -8.33
N TRP A 361 3.32 15.42 -8.17
CA TRP A 361 1.89 15.39 -8.46
C TRP A 361 1.59 15.02 -9.92
N SER A 362 2.38 15.52 -10.88
CA SER A 362 2.26 15.18 -12.30
C SER A 362 2.63 13.72 -12.59
N ILE A 363 3.68 13.19 -11.95
CA ILE A 363 4.11 11.79 -12.13
C ILE A 363 2.96 10.81 -11.86
N GLY A 364 2.22 11.00 -10.77
CA GLY A 364 1.13 10.07 -10.45
C GLY A 364 -0.01 10.11 -11.48
N LEU A 365 -0.33 11.28 -12.02
CA LEU A 365 -1.28 11.39 -13.15
C LEU A 365 -0.73 10.75 -14.42
N GLU A 366 0.55 10.95 -14.73
CA GLU A 366 1.18 10.32 -15.89
C GLU A 366 1.15 8.80 -15.78
N LEU A 367 1.47 8.22 -14.62
CA LEU A 367 1.37 6.77 -14.40
C LEU A 367 -0.07 6.27 -14.64
N ALA A 368 -1.07 6.95 -14.07
CA ALA A 368 -2.47 6.56 -14.23
C ALA A 368 -3.01 6.71 -15.67
N LEU A 369 -2.50 7.67 -16.45
CA LEU A 369 -2.99 7.99 -17.79
C LEU A 369 -2.19 7.33 -18.93
N LEU A 370 -0.94 6.94 -18.68
CA LEU A 370 -0.06 6.32 -19.69
C LEU A 370 -0.06 4.79 -19.62
N ILE A 371 -0.55 4.20 -18.52
CA ILE A 371 -0.73 2.75 -18.43
C ILE A 371 -2.04 2.38 -19.12
N ASP A 372 -1.97 1.51 -20.13
CA ASP A 372 -3.09 1.23 -21.02
C ASP A 372 -4.16 0.34 -20.37
N ASP A 373 -3.74 -0.58 -19.50
CA ASP A 373 -4.63 -1.52 -18.81
C ASP A 373 -4.98 -1.01 -17.40
N PRO A 374 -6.22 -0.55 -17.16
CA PRO A 374 -6.62 -0.03 -15.86
C PRO A 374 -6.65 -1.10 -14.76
N TRP A 375 -6.64 -2.38 -15.10
CA TRP A 375 -6.54 -3.47 -14.12
C TRP A 375 -5.12 -3.69 -13.60
N ARG A 376 -4.15 -2.92 -14.11
CA ARG A 376 -2.75 -2.99 -13.71
C ARG A 376 -2.25 -1.77 -12.96
N VAL A 377 -3.09 -0.75 -12.81
CA VAL A 377 -2.79 0.49 -12.07
C VAL A 377 -3.92 0.82 -11.10
N TYR A 378 -3.63 0.79 -9.81
CA TYR A 378 -4.62 1.01 -8.76
C TYR A 378 -4.51 2.41 -8.16
N LEU A 379 -5.66 3.03 -7.90
CA LEU A 379 -5.74 4.34 -7.26
C LEU A 379 -5.43 4.21 -5.76
N THR A 380 -4.31 4.78 -5.36
CA THR A 380 -3.88 4.88 -3.97
C THR A 380 -3.23 6.24 -3.74
N THR A 381 -3.17 6.64 -2.47
CA THR A 381 -2.41 7.80 -2.00
C THR A 381 -1.26 7.39 -1.08
N ASP A 382 -0.99 6.08 -1.01
CA ASP A 382 -0.11 5.50 0.00
C ASP A 382 -0.48 6.02 1.39
N HIS A 383 -1.78 5.98 1.72
CA HIS A 383 -2.29 6.74 2.86
C HIS A 383 -1.46 6.45 4.12
N PRO A 384 -0.98 7.48 4.86
CA PRO A 384 -1.08 8.92 4.61
C PRO A 384 0.11 9.57 3.88
N ASN A 385 1.11 8.81 3.44
CA ASN A 385 2.37 9.29 2.85
C ASN A 385 2.16 10.30 1.72
N GLY A 386 1.41 9.95 0.67
CA GLY A 386 1.10 10.86 -0.43
C GLY A 386 -0.03 11.83 -0.09
N ALA A 387 -1.08 11.32 0.55
CA ALA A 387 -2.20 12.11 1.07
C ALA A 387 -3.07 11.31 2.06
N PRO A 388 -3.89 11.98 2.88
CA PRO A 388 -5.00 11.32 3.58
C PRO A 388 -5.94 10.63 2.56
N PHE A 389 -6.46 9.43 2.84
CA PHE A 389 -7.33 8.70 1.90
C PHE A 389 -8.63 9.43 1.55
N THR A 390 -9.01 10.46 2.31
CA THR A 390 -10.23 11.25 2.10
C THR A 390 -10.13 12.33 1.03
N THR A 391 -8.99 12.45 0.33
CA THR A 391 -8.71 13.57 -0.59
C THR A 391 -9.19 13.36 -2.01
#